data_AF-A0A2G2XCL4-F1
#
_entry.id   AF-A0A2G2XCL4-F1
#
_cell.length_a   1.000
_cell.length_b   1.000
_cell.length_c   1.000
_cell.angle_alpha   90.00
_cell.angle_beta   90.00
_cell.angle_gamma   90.00
#
_symmetry.space_group_name_H-M   'P 1'
#
loop_
_entity.id
_entity.type
_entity.pdbx_description
1 polymer ?
#
loop_
_entity_poly.entity_id
_entity_poly.type
_entity_poly.pdbx_seq_one_letter_code
_entity_poly.pdbx_strand_id
1 'polypeptide(L)'
;MYYVNIMLGLLFAWFLVRGVFMSLGRSKRLAPGPFPLPIIGNLHLLGDTPHISLTQLAKHHGPIMNLKLRQINTVVISSSVMAKEILQKQDLSFSSRFIPDALHACDHSDFGCYMVTCQLLVENTCKHLRSEKVQELIDYCHKSTQNCEAVDIGRAAFRTSLNLLSNTIFSKDLTDPFSHSAKAFKDLEYKPLTPPKTHFPDLFVAGTDTTSNTVEWAMAELLKNPHTLEKAQEELAQVIGRGKIIDEADVAKLPYLRCIVKETFRIRPQAPFLVPHKAVEGVDICGYIIPKDTQVLVNVWAITLVFGKTL
;
A
#
# COMPACT_ATOMS: atom_id res chain seq x y z
N MET A 1 15.26 38.45 -63.80
CA MET A 1 14.08 38.59 -62.91
C MET A 1 13.48 37.23 -62.54
N TYR A 2 13.10 36.38 -63.51
CA TYR A 2 12.45 35.08 -63.24
C TYR A 2 13.26 34.11 -62.34
N TYR A 3 14.56 33.94 -62.62
CA TYR A 3 15.44 33.05 -61.84
C TYR A 3 15.65 33.50 -60.38
N VAL A 4 15.64 34.80 -60.13
CA VAL A 4 15.81 35.38 -58.78
C VAL A 4 14.59 35.04 -57.91
N ASN A 5 13.39 35.13 -58.49
CA ASN A 5 12.14 34.78 -57.79
C ASN A 5 12.05 33.28 -57.49
N ILE A 6 12.54 32.41 -58.37
CA ILE A 6 12.60 30.97 -58.13
C ILE A 6 13.55 30.65 -56.97
N MET A 7 14.74 31.26 -56.95
CA MET A 7 15.72 31.04 -55.87
C MET A 7 15.22 31.54 -54.51
N LEU A 8 14.56 32.70 -54.46
CA LEU A 8 13.92 33.19 -53.24
C LEU A 8 12.80 32.25 -52.76
N GLY A 9 11.98 31.74 -53.69
CA GLY A 9 10.91 30.79 -53.40
C GLY A 9 11.42 29.48 -52.82
N LEU A 10 12.52 28.93 -53.36
CA LEU A 10 13.14 27.70 -52.84
C LEU A 10 13.78 27.91 -51.46
N LEU A 11 14.43 29.05 -51.22
CA LEU A 11 14.98 29.39 -49.89
C LEU A 11 13.89 29.57 -48.84
N PHE A 12 12.78 30.21 -49.20
CA PHE A 12 11.63 30.38 -48.31
C PHE A 12 10.96 29.04 -48.00
N ALA A 13 10.76 28.18 -49.00
CA ALA A 13 10.25 26.82 -48.79
C ALA A 13 11.17 25.98 -47.90
N TRP A 14 12.49 26.08 -48.08
CA TRP A 14 13.46 25.41 -47.21
C TRP A 14 13.41 25.93 -45.77
N PHE A 15 13.25 27.25 -45.58
CA PHE A 15 13.11 27.84 -44.25
C PHE A 15 11.79 27.41 -43.56
N LEU A 16 10.70 27.30 -44.31
CA LEU A 16 9.42 26.78 -43.82
C LEU A 16 9.53 25.30 -43.44
N VAL A 17 10.11 24.46 -44.31
CA VAL A 17 10.33 23.03 -44.03
C VAL A 17 11.23 22.85 -42.80
N ARG A 18 12.30 23.65 -42.69
CA ARG A 18 13.20 23.63 -41.53
C ARG A 18 12.51 24.16 -40.27
N GLY A 19 11.65 25.18 -40.37
CA GLY A 19 10.82 25.67 -39.27
C GLY A 19 9.83 24.62 -38.76
N VAL A 20 9.20 23.88 -39.67
CA VAL A 20 8.31 22.74 -39.33
C VAL A 20 9.10 21.58 -38.71
N PHE A 21 10.28 21.24 -39.26
CA PHE A 21 11.14 20.18 -38.72
C PHE A 21 11.77 20.54 -37.36
N MET A 22 12.08 21.81 -37.11
CA MET A 22 12.55 22.30 -35.81
C MET A 22 11.39 22.42 -34.79
N SER A 23 10.17 22.68 -35.25
CA SER A 23 8.94 22.66 -34.43
C SER A 23 8.51 21.24 -34.02
N LEU A 24 8.90 20.22 -34.79
CA LEU A 24 8.87 18.80 -34.39
C LEU A 24 9.94 18.44 -33.34
N GLY A 25 10.36 19.42 -32.52
CA GLY A 25 11.12 19.19 -31.31
C GLY A 25 10.41 18.15 -30.44
N ARG A 26 11.18 17.16 -29.95
CA ARG A 26 10.74 15.96 -29.23
C ARG A 26 9.38 16.14 -28.55
N SER A 27 8.31 15.70 -29.21
CA SER A 27 7.05 15.47 -28.51
C SER A 27 7.36 14.47 -27.40
N LYS A 28 7.38 14.96 -26.17
CA LYS A 28 7.61 14.11 -25.01
C LYS A 28 6.47 13.10 -24.98
N ARG A 29 6.85 11.82 -24.94
CA ARG A 29 5.90 10.73 -25.17
C ARG A 29 5.11 10.49 -23.89
N LEU A 30 3.85 10.11 -24.03
CA LEU A 30 3.14 9.49 -22.90
C LEU A 30 3.80 8.14 -22.59
N ALA A 31 3.67 7.68 -21.34
CA ALA A 31 4.11 6.34 -20.98
C ALA A 31 3.45 5.28 -21.89
N PRO A 32 4.17 4.21 -22.24
CA PRO A 32 3.63 3.12 -23.06
C PRO A 32 2.46 2.44 -22.34
N GLY A 33 1.58 1.76 -23.06
CA GLY A 33 0.48 1.03 -22.44
C GLY A 33 -0.41 0.32 -23.45
N PRO A 34 -1.31 -0.56 -22.97
CA PRO A 34 -2.29 -1.22 -23.82
C PRO A 34 -3.28 -0.20 -24.42
N PHE A 35 -3.83 -0.55 -25.58
CA PHE A 35 -4.80 0.31 -26.27
C PHE A 35 -6.13 0.37 -25.50
N PRO A 36 -6.63 1.56 -25.13
CA PRO A 36 -7.89 1.68 -24.40
C PRO A 36 -9.10 1.48 -25.32
N LEU A 37 -10.05 0.62 -24.91
CA LEU A 37 -11.32 0.50 -25.62
C LEU A 37 -12.21 1.75 -25.41
N PRO A 38 -13.09 2.09 -26.35
CA PRO A 38 -14.08 3.15 -26.15
C PRO A 38 -14.92 2.91 -24.88
N ILE A 39 -15.26 3.98 -24.17
CA ILE A 39 -16.11 4.01 -22.95
C ILE A 39 -15.46 3.36 -21.71
N ILE A 40 -15.05 2.09 -21.78
CA ILE A 40 -14.55 1.32 -20.63
C ILE A 40 -13.04 1.44 -20.42
N GLY A 41 -12.29 1.83 -21.46
CA GLY A 41 -10.84 1.89 -21.44
C GLY A 41 -10.21 0.50 -21.26
N ASN A 42 -9.40 0.34 -20.22
CA ASN A 42 -8.62 -0.87 -19.90
C ASN A 42 -9.21 -1.70 -18.75
N LEU A 43 -10.43 -1.38 -18.28
CA LEU A 43 -11.06 -2.10 -17.16
C LEU A 43 -11.20 -3.61 -17.42
N HIS A 44 -11.43 -3.99 -18.68
CA HIS A 44 -11.53 -5.38 -19.12
C HIS A 44 -10.26 -6.22 -18.90
N LEU A 45 -9.10 -5.56 -18.72
CA LEU A 45 -7.81 -6.24 -18.50
C LEU A 45 -7.52 -6.53 -17.02
N LEU A 46 -8.28 -5.94 -16.09
CA LEU A 46 -7.95 -6.02 -14.67
C LEU A 46 -8.36 -7.34 -14.01
N GLY A 47 -9.50 -7.92 -14.40
CA GLY A 47 -10.07 -9.13 -13.78
C GLY A 47 -10.29 -8.99 -12.27
N ASP A 48 -10.39 -10.12 -11.57
CA ASP A 48 -10.64 -10.16 -10.12
C ASP A 48 -9.40 -9.86 -9.27
N THR A 49 -8.19 -9.94 -9.87
CA THR A 49 -6.91 -9.69 -9.20
C THR A 49 -6.08 -8.62 -9.94
N PRO A 50 -6.47 -7.34 -9.84
CA PRO A 50 -5.85 -6.26 -10.62
C PRO A 50 -4.34 -6.14 -10.44
N HIS A 51 -3.81 -6.41 -9.25
CA HIS A 51 -2.37 -6.32 -9.00
C HIS A 51 -1.57 -7.38 -9.77
N ILE A 52 -2.14 -8.57 -9.99
CA ILE A 52 -1.52 -9.65 -10.77
C ILE A 52 -1.62 -9.35 -12.27
N SER A 53 -2.80 -9.00 -12.77
CA SER A 53 -2.99 -8.67 -14.20
C SER A 53 -2.15 -7.47 -14.63
N LEU A 54 -2.09 -6.42 -13.81
CA LEU A 54 -1.22 -5.27 -14.06
C LEU A 54 0.27 -5.63 -14.01
N THR A 55 0.67 -6.59 -13.17
CA THR A 55 2.04 -7.12 -13.16
C THR A 55 2.37 -7.83 -14.48
N GLN A 56 1.43 -8.60 -15.03
CA GLN A 56 1.61 -9.28 -16.32
C GLN A 56 1.72 -8.27 -17.47
N LEU A 57 0.87 -7.24 -17.48
CA LEU A 57 0.94 -6.16 -18.47
C LEU A 57 2.27 -5.39 -18.39
N ALA A 58 2.77 -5.13 -17.19
CA ALA A 58 4.05 -4.44 -16.99
C ALA A 58 5.24 -5.21 -17.59
N LYS A 59 5.18 -6.54 -17.69
CA LYS A 59 6.22 -7.33 -18.38
C LYS A 59 6.32 -7.02 -19.88
N HIS A 60 5.21 -6.62 -20.50
CA HIS A 60 5.15 -6.30 -21.92
C HIS A 60 5.31 -4.80 -22.21
N HIS A 61 4.76 -3.94 -21.35
CA HIS A 61 4.75 -2.49 -21.56
C HIS A 61 5.87 -1.74 -20.82
N GLY A 62 6.53 -2.40 -19.86
CA GLY A 62 7.64 -1.84 -19.10
C GLY A 62 7.26 -1.39 -17.68
N PRO A 63 8.22 -0.79 -16.95
CA PRO A 63 8.09 -0.48 -15.52
C PRO A 63 7.15 0.70 -15.21
N ILE A 64 6.86 1.52 -16.21
CA ILE A 64 5.87 2.60 -16.18
C ILE A 64 4.91 2.36 -17.34
N MET A 65 3.62 2.27 -17.05
CA MET A 65 2.61 2.09 -18.07
C MET A 65 1.39 2.99 -17.88
N ASN A 66 0.85 3.48 -18.98
CA ASN A 66 -0.36 4.28 -19.00
C ASN A 66 -1.60 3.41 -19.23
N LEU A 67 -2.64 3.65 -18.46
CA LEU A 67 -3.94 3.03 -18.55
C LEU A 67 -5.02 4.09 -18.51
N LYS A 68 -6.17 3.71 -19.05
CA LYS A 68 -7.40 4.50 -18.95
C LYS A 68 -8.45 3.64 -18.27
N LEU A 69 -8.85 3.99 -17.05
CA LEU A 69 -9.89 3.29 -16.30
C LEU A 69 -11.17 4.11 -16.43
N ARG A 70 -12.00 3.78 -17.43
CA ARG A 70 -13.15 4.58 -17.85
C ARG A 70 -12.74 6.01 -18.25
N GLN A 71 -12.93 7.01 -17.38
CA GLN A 71 -12.54 8.40 -17.62
C GLN A 71 -11.30 8.83 -16.82
N ILE A 72 -10.75 7.93 -16.00
CA ILE A 72 -9.60 8.22 -15.16
C ILE A 72 -8.34 7.80 -15.92
N ASN A 73 -7.42 8.75 -16.13
CA ASN A 73 -6.09 8.43 -16.62
C ASN A 73 -5.26 7.90 -15.44
N THR A 74 -4.66 6.73 -15.61
CA THR A 74 -3.96 6.02 -14.55
C THR A 74 -2.59 5.59 -15.05
N VAL A 75 -1.53 6.02 -14.35
CA VAL A 75 -0.18 5.51 -14.55
C VAL A 75 0.10 4.44 -13.49
N VAL A 76 0.57 3.28 -13.93
CA VAL A 76 0.96 2.18 -13.05
C VAL A 76 2.48 2.07 -13.04
N ILE A 77 3.03 2.02 -11.83
CA ILE A 77 4.46 1.95 -11.57
C ILE A 77 4.78 0.58 -10.97
N SER A 78 5.65 -0.18 -11.64
CA SER A 78 5.97 -1.56 -11.26
C SER A 78 7.46 -1.78 -10.94
N SER A 79 8.26 -0.70 -10.85
CA SER A 79 9.69 -0.75 -10.50
C SER A 79 10.00 0.10 -9.28
N SER A 80 10.89 -0.39 -8.42
CA SER A 80 11.36 0.34 -7.23
C SER A 80 12.07 1.64 -7.57
N VAL A 81 12.82 1.67 -8.68
CA VAL A 81 13.52 2.89 -9.14
C VAL A 81 12.50 3.96 -9.53
N MET A 82 11.48 3.60 -10.31
CA MET A 82 10.42 4.54 -10.70
C MET A 82 9.55 4.97 -9.52
N ALA A 83 9.25 4.05 -8.60
CA ALA A 83 8.54 4.38 -7.37
C ALA A 83 9.33 5.38 -6.51
N LYS A 84 10.66 5.23 -6.44
CA LYS A 84 11.55 6.18 -5.75
C LYS A 84 11.56 7.55 -6.41
N GLU A 85 11.62 7.62 -7.74
CA GLU A 85 11.54 8.90 -8.46
C GLU A 85 10.25 9.66 -8.11
N ILE A 86 9.11 8.97 -8.12
CA ILE A 86 7.78 9.57 -7.88
C ILE A 86 7.58 9.92 -6.40
N LEU A 87 7.84 8.97 -5.50
CA LEU A 87 7.47 9.10 -4.09
C LEU A 87 8.49 9.85 -3.24
N GLN A 88 9.74 9.98 -3.70
CA GLN A 88 10.79 10.64 -2.93
C GLN A 88 11.37 11.88 -3.63
N LYS A 89 11.61 11.83 -4.94
CA LYS A 89 12.27 12.94 -5.64
C LYS A 89 11.29 13.97 -6.19
N GLN A 90 10.08 13.54 -6.54
CA GLN A 90 9.01 14.39 -7.06
C GLN A 90 7.76 14.34 -6.15
N ASP A 91 7.98 14.09 -4.86
CA ASP A 91 6.94 13.90 -3.85
C ASP A 91 5.92 15.04 -3.81
N LEU A 92 6.35 16.29 -3.96
CA LEU A 92 5.48 17.47 -4.00
C LEU A 92 4.48 17.41 -5.15
N SER A 93 4.92 17.01 -6.35
CA SER A 93 4.06 16.92 -7.53
C SER A 93 3.08 15.74 -7.47
N PHE A 94 3.32 14.77 -6.59
CA PHE A 94 2.44 13.62 -6.32
C PHE A 94 1.86 13.63 -4.91
N SER A 95 1.88 14.76 -4.20
CA SER A 95 1.43 14.85 -2.81
C SER A 95 -0.09 14.68 -2.64
N SER A 96 -0.86 14.94 -3.71
CA SER A 96 -2.32 14.77 -3.71
C SER A 96 -2.73 13.30 -3.77
N ARG A 97 -3.91 12.99 -3.22
CA ARG A 97 -4.52 11.67 -3.25
C ARG A 97 -5.61 11.59 -4.31
N PHE A 98 -5.76 10.43 -4.92
CA PHE A 98 -6.95 10.12 -5.67
C PHE A 98 -8.03 9.64 -4.69
N ILE A 99 -9.19 10.30 -4.68
CA ILE A 99 -10.30 10.01 -3.76
C ILE A 99 -11.38 9.25 -4.55
N PRO A 100 -11.62 7.96 -4.26
CA PRO A 100 -12.73 7.23 -4.84
C PRO A 100 -14.08 7.75 -4.32
N ASP A 101 -15.14 7.61 -5.12
CA ASP A 101 -16.53 7.99 -4.74
C ASP A 101 -16.96 7.42 -3.38
N ALA A 102 -16.49 6.22 -3.02
CA ALA A 102 -16.78 5.61 -1.72
C ALA A 102 -16.23 6.40 -0.52
N LEU A 103 -15.13 7.14 -0.69
CA LEU A 103 -14.55 7.99 0.37
C LEU A 103 -15.22 9.36 0.48
N HIS A 104 -16.13 9.71 -0.44
CA HIS A 104 -17.01 10.87 -0.27
C HIS A 104 -18.20 10.57 0.66
N ALA A 105 -18.41 9.32 1.04
CA ALA A 105 -19.38 8.99 2.08
C ALA A 105 -19.01 9.68 3.40
N CYS A 106 -19.99 10.29 4.06
CA CYS A 106 -19.83 10.95 5.35
C CYS A 106 -18.72 12.03 5.37
N ASP A 107 -18.51 12.73 4.25
CA ASP A 107 -17.53 13.82 4.08
C ASP A 107 -16.08 13.43 4.45
N HIS A 108 -15.73 12.14 4.38
CA HIS A 108 -14.38 11.65 4.74
C HIS A 108 -13.28 12.18 3.80
N SER A 109 -13.63 12.64 2.60
CA SER A 109 -12.71 13.18 1.59
C SER A 109 -12.05 14.51 1.95
N ASP A 110 -12.70 15.32 2.80
CA ASP A 110 -12.26 16.70 3.09
C ASP A 110 -11.20 16.76 4.19
N PHE A 111 -10.89 15.61 4.81
CA PHE A 111 -9.93 15.48 5.90
C PHE A 111 -8.57 14.98 5.37
N GLY A 112 -7.96 15.77 4.50
CA GLY A 112 -6.64 15.49 3.95
C GLY A 112 -5.51 15.53 4.98
N CYS A 113 -4.67 14.49 4.96
CA CYS A 113 -3.30 14.43 5.51
C CYS A 113 -3.13 14.69 7.03
N TYR A 114 -3.61 13.77 7.88
CA TYR A 114 -3.23 13.73 9.31
C TYR A 114 -2.58 12.41 9.76
N MET A 115 -2.08 11.59 8.82
CA MET A 115 -1.28 10.39 9.14
C MET A 115 -0.08 10.70 10.05
N VAL A 116 0.52 11.89 9.90
CA VAL A 116 1.67 12.33 10.73
C VAL A 116 1.28 12.51 12.20
N THR A 117 0.09 13.07 12.47
CA THR A 117 -0.41 13.25 13.83
C THR A 117 -0.76 11.91 14.49
N CYS A 118 -1.31 10.97 13.72
CA CYS A 118 -1.56 9.60 14.19
C CYS A 118 -0.26 8.83 14.49
N GLN A 119 0.79 9.05 13.70
CA GLN A 119 2.08 8.37 13.89
C GLN A 119 2.75 8.81 15.21
N LEU A 120 2.69 10.10 15.54
CA LEU A 120 3.19 10.65 16.80
C LEU A 120 2.40 10.16 18.04
N LEU A 121 1.08 9.92 17.89
CA LEU A 121 0.23 9.38 18.97
C LEU A 121 0.52 7.91 19.27
N VAL A 122 0.95 7.12 18.29
CA VAL A 122 1.19 5.67 18.45
C VAL A 122 2.62 5.36 18.94
N GLU A 123 3.63 6.15 18.54
CA GLU A 123 5.03 5.86 18.85
C GLU A 123 5.40 6.06 20.33
N ASN A 124 4.77 7.00 21.05
CA ASN A 124 5.32 7.49 22.32
C ASN A 124 4.67 6.99 23.62
N THR A 125 3.48 6.36 23.61
CA THR A 125 2.69 6.32 24.87
C THR A 125 2.35 4.96 25.47
N CYS A 126 2.49 3.80 24.82
CA CYS A 126 1.86 2.58 25.37
C CYS A 126 2.60 1.24 25.16
N LYS A 127 3.90 1.17 25.49
CA LYS A 127 4.64 -0.12 25.54
C LYS A 127 4.00 -1.13 26.50
N HIS A 128 3.57 -0.66 27.68
CA HIS A 128 2.95 -1.52 28.68
C HIS A 128 1.64 -2.15 28.19
N LEU A 129 0.74 -1.35 27.60
CA LEU A 129 -0.51 -1.87 27.02
C LEU A 129 -0.25 -2.87 25.89
N ARG A 130 0.77 -2.65 25.05
CA ARG A 130 1.17 -3.64 24.04
C ARG A 130 1.53 -4.98 24.66
N SER A 131 2.39 -4.96 25.69
CA SER A 131 2.79 -6.18 26.39
C SER A 131 1.59 -6.87 27.05
N GLU A 132 0.68 -6.11 27.65
CA GLU A 132 -0.55 -6.63 28.27
C GLU A 132 -1.44 -7.34 27.23
N LYS A 133 -1.72 -6.70 26.09
CA LYS A 133 -2.57 -7.30 25.03
C LYS A 133 -1.92 -8.50 24.35
N VAL A 134 -0.59 -8.54 24.26
CA VAL A 134 0.14 -9.74 23.81
C VAL A 134 0.00 -10.87 24.82
N GLN A 135 0.07 -10.58 26.12
CA GLN A 135 -0.11 -11.60 27.16
C GLN A 135 -1.53 -12.16 27.16
N GLU A 136 -2.56 -11.32 27.01
CA GLU A 136 -3.95 -11.77 26.87
C GLU A 136 -4.13 -12.73 25.67
N LEU A 137 -3.46 -12.46 24.55
CA LEU A 137 -3.47 -13.34 23.38
C LEU A 137 -2.80 -14.70 23.68
N ILE A 138 -1.69 -14.70 24.41
CA ILE A 138 -1.00 -15.93 24.82
C ILE A 138 -1.89 -16.74 25.77
N ASP A 139 -2.55 -16.09 26.73
CA ASP A 139 -3.46 -16.72 27.67
C ASP A 139 -4.69 -17.31 26.97
N TYR A 140 -5.21 -16.61 25.95
CA TYR A 140 -6.25 -17.13 25.06
C TYR A 140 -5.82 -18.41 24.35
N CYS A 141 -4.63 -18.42 23.74
CA CYS A 141 -4.07 -19.63 23.09
C CYS A 141 -3.88 -20.80 24.07
N HIS A 142 -3.40 -20.51 25.29
CA HIS A 142 -3.27 -21.54 26.34
C HIS A 142 -4.63 -22.12 26.74
N LYS A 143 -5.65 -21.28 26.93
CA LYS A 143 -7.00 -21.71 27.26
C LYS A 143 -7.63 -22.55 26.14
N SER A 144 -7.49 -22.15 24.88
CA SER A 144 -7.93 -22.95 23.74
C SER A 144 -7.23 -24.32 23.69
N THR A 145 -5.93 -24.36 24.02
CA THR A 145 -5.17 -25.63 24.10
C THR A 145 -5.73 -26.54 25.20
N GLN A 146 -6.02 -26.01 26.39
CA GLN A 146 -6.61 -26.77 27.50
C GLN A 146 -7.99 -27.34 27.13
N ASN A 147 -8.77 -26.59 26.35
CA ASN A 147 -10.08 -27.01 25.87
C ASN A 147 -10.03 -27.91 24.62
N CYS A 148 -8.84 -28.19 24.07
CA CYS A 148 -8.65 -28.90 22.80
C CYS A 148 -9.38 -28.25 21.61
N GLU A 149 -9.46 -26.92 21.61
CA GLU A 149 -10.09 -26.12 20.55
C GLU A 149 -9.06 -25.56 19.58
N ALA A 150 -9.39 -25.53 18.29
CA ALA A 150 -8.56 -24.88 17.29
C ALA A 150 -8.63 -23.34 17.42
N VAL A 151 -7.49 -22.68 17.26
CA VAL A 151 -7.38 -21.21 17.27
C VAL A 151 -7.53 -20.65 15.85
N ASP A 152 -8.53 -19.80 15.66
CA ASP A 152 -8.68 -18.97 14.46
C ASP A 152 -7.70 -17.79 14.57
N ILE A 153 -6.55 -17.91 13.89
CA ILE A 153 -5.45 -16.95 13.98
C ILE A 153 -5.85 -15.56 13.49
N GLY A 154 -6.59 -15.48 12.37
CA GLY A 154 -7.05 -14.22 11.80
C GLY A 154 -7.97 -13.48 12.76
N ARG A 155 -8.94 -14.19 13.35
CA ARG A 155 -9.85 -13.62 14.36
C ARG A 155 -9.14 -13.21 15.64
N ALA A 156 -8.20 -14.03 16.13
CA ALA A 156 -7.43 -13.71 17.32
C ALA A 156 -6.57 -12.46 17.09
N ALA A 157 -5.84 -12.40 15.97
CA ALA A 157 -5.01 -11.26 15.60
C ALA A 157 -5.84 -9.98 15.38
N PHE A 158 -7.03 -10.08 14.78
CA PHE A 158 -7.96 -8.97 14.61
C PHE A 158 -8.40 -8.39 15.95
N ARG A 159 -8.85 -9.24 16.89
CA ARG A 159 -9.27 -8.81 18.23
C ARG A 159 -8.14 -8.16 19.01
N THR A 160 -6.95 -8.76 19.00
CA THR A 160 -5.78 -8.20 19.68
C THR A 160 -5.39 -6.84 19.09
N SER A 161 -5.33 -6.72 17.75
CA SER A 161 -5.00 -5.44 17.09
C SER A 161 -6.05 -4.38 17.40
N LEU A 162 -7.32 -4.78 17.42
CA LEU A 162 -8.42 -3.87 17.70
C LEU A 162 -8.40 -3.36 19.14
N ASN A 163 -8.29 -4.27 20.11
CA ASN A 163 -8.21 -3.93 21.52
C ASN A 163 -6.96 -3.10 21.81
N LEU A 164 -5.84 -3.38 21.15
CA LEU A 164 -4.64 -2.57 21.29
C LEU A 164 -4.88 -1.12 20.87
N LEU A 165 -5.48 -0.89 19.70
CA LEU A 165 -5.81 0.45 19.23
C LEU A 165 -6.88 1.12 20.10
N SER A 166 -7.92 0.39 20.48
CA SER A 166 -9.00 0.95 21.29
C SER A 166 -8.57 1.30 22.70
N ASN A 167 -7.69 0.50 23.29
CA ASN A 167 -7.11 0.81 24.60
C ASN A 167 -6.15 2.00 24.52
N THR A 168 -5.35 2.09 23.45
CA THR A 168 -4.46 3.25 23.23
C THR A 168 -5.24 4.55 23.06
N ILE A 169 -6.38 4.54 22.36
CA ILE A 169 -7.13 5.76 22.00
C ILE A 169 -8.19 6.10 23.06
N PHE A 170 -8.88 5.09 23.62
CA PHE A 170 -10.04 5.25 24.50
C PHE A 170 -9.86 4.59 25.87
N SER A 171 -8.71 3.97 26.16
CA SER A 171 -8.46 3.21 27.39
C SER A 171 -9.52 2.14 27.67
N LYS A 172 -10.07 1.55 26.60
CA LYS A 172 -11.13 0.55 26.67
C LYS A 172 -10.93 -0.54 25.62
N ASP A 173 -11.17 -1.78 26.01
CA ASP A 173 -11.26 -2.90 25.09
C ASP A 173 -12.65 -2.93 24.43
N LEU A 174 -12.69 -3.05 23.11
CA LEU A 174 -13.94 -3.10 22.35
C LEU A 174 -14.47 -4.52 22.19
N THR A 175 -13.60 -5.52 22.34
CA THR A 175 -13.94 -6.93 22.20
C THR A 175 -13.42 -7.72 23.39
N ASP A 176 -14.19 -8.71 23.85
CA ASP A 176 -13.70 -9.67 24.82
C ASP A 176 -12.91 -10.77 24.07
N PRO A 177 -11.60 -10.96 24.37
CA PRO A 177 -10.78 -12.00 23.76
C PRO A 177 -11.38 -13.41 23.88
N PHE A 178 -12.11 -13.69 24.97
CA PHE A 178 -12.66 -15.01 25.29
C PHE A 178 -14.10 -15.23 24.81
N SER A 179 -14.74 -14.20 24.25
CA SER A 179 -16.11 -14.33 23.74
C SER A 179 -16.13 -15.05 22.38
N HIS A 180 -17.13 -15.91 22.13
CA HIS A 180 -17.33 -16.51 20.80
C HIS A 180 -17.95 -15.54 19.79
N SER A 181 -18.47 -14.39 20.24
CA SER A 181 -19.04 -13.37 19.36
C SER A 181 -17.93 -12.57 18.70
N ALA A 182 -17.64 -12.88 17.44
CA ALA A 182 -17.02 -11.90 16.54
C ALA A 182 -18.11 -10.88 16.20
N LYS A 183 -18.35 -9.90 17.07
CA LYS A 183 -19.06 -8.71 16.60
C LYS A 183 -18.15 -8.06 15.58
N ALA A 184 -18.58 -8.06 14.32
CA ALA A 184 -17.89 -7.30 13.30
C ALA A 184 -17.86 -5.84 13.76
N PHE A 185 -16.89 -5.05 13.30
CA PHE A 185 -16.87 -3.61 13.59
C PHE A 185 -18.21 -2.92 13.22
N LYS A 186 -18.95 -3.51 12.27
CA LYS A 186 -20.31 -3.12 11.87
C LYS A 186 -21.38 -3.28 12.96
N ASP A 187 -21.20 -4.18 13.93
CA ASP A 187 -22.14 -4.44 15.02
C ASP A 187 -21.83 -3.64 16.29
N LEU A 188 -20.68 -2.95 16.31
CA LEU A 188 -20.42 -1.91 17.28
C LEU A 188 -21.21 -0.68 16.81
N GLU A 189 -22.38 -0.45 17.39
CA GLU A 189 -23.07 0.86 17.30
C GLU A 189 -22.13 1.93 17.87
N TYR A 190 -21.23 2.45 17.04
CA TYR A 190 -20.55 3.70 17.33
C TYR A 190 -21.58 4.81 17.11
N LYS A 191 -22.32 5.15 18.18
CA LYS A 191 -23.04 6.43 18.27
C LYS A 191 -22.03 7.47 18.76
N PRO A 192 -21.61 8.43 17.91
CA PRO A 192 -20.82 9.55 18.39
C PRO A 192 -21.63 10.27 19.47
N LEU A 193 -21.08 10.39 20.68
CA LEU A 193 -21.72 11.10 21.81
C LEU A 193 -21.89 12.61 21.57
N THR A 194 -21.42 13.09 20.42
CA THR A 194 -21.56 14.38 19.75
C THR A 194 -20.71 14.24 18.47
N PRO A 195 -20.80 15.10 17.45
CA PRO A 195 -19.85 15.04 16.34
C PRO A 195 -18.62 15.89 16.67
N PRO A 196 -17.53 15.36 17.25
CA PRO A 196 -16.25 15.94 16.96
C PRO A 196 -15.87 15.44 15.56
N LYS A 197 -15.47 16.36 14.71
CA LYS A 197 -14.79 16.14 13.44
C LYS A 197 -13.60 15.17 13.68
N THR A 198 -13.77 13.85 13.54
CA THR A 198 -12.83 12.88 14.16
C THR A 198 -12.21 11.88 13.19
N HIS A 199 -10.88 11.85 13.25
CA HIS A 199 -9.95 11.04 12.45
C HIS A 199 -9.72 9.62 12.99
N PHE A 200 -10.42 9.23 14.06
CA PHE A 200 -10.22 7.93 14.72
C PHE A 200 -10.65 6.73 13.88
N PRO A 201 -11.79 6.77 13.14
CA PRO A 201 -12.20 5.64 12.30
C PRO A 201 -11.12 5.21 11.29
N ASP A 202 -10.45 6.17 10.65
CA ASP A 202 -9.36 5.89 9.71
C ASP A 202 -8.18 5.17 10.37
N LEU A 203 -7.84 5.55 11.62
CA LEU A 203 -6.78 4.88 12.39
C LEU A 203 -7.16 3.44 12.77
N PHE A 204 -8.42 3.21 13.15
CA PHE A 204 -8.92 1.86 13.44
C PHE A 204 -8.89 0.95 12.21
N VAL A 205 -9.40 1.43 11.08
CA VAL A 205 -9.43 0.67 9.83
C VAL A 205 -8.00 0.40 9.34
N ALA A 206 -7.15 1.42 9.31
CA ALA A 206 -5.77 1.28 8.84
C ALA A 206 -4.93 0.35 9.72
N GLY A 207 -5.06 0.46 11.06
CA GLY A 207 -4.21 -0.26 12.00
C GLY A 207 -4.69 -1.69 12.33
N THR A 208 -6.01 -1.94 12.32
CA THR A 208 -6.56 -3.24 12.71
C THR A 208 -6.41 -4.26 11.58
N ASP A 209 -7.01 -3.99 10.41
CA ASP A 209 -7.09 -4.96 9.31
C ASP A 209 -5.71 -5.32 8.75
N THR A 210 -4.83 -4.32 8.61
CA THR A 210 -3.50 -4.55 8.04
C THR A 210 -2.61 -5.37 8.97
N THR A 211 -2.65 -5.12 10.27
CA THR A 211 -1.85 -5.84 11.27
C THR A 211 -2.36 -7.27 11.43
N SER A 212 -3.68 -7.47 11.55
CA SER A 212 -4.26 -8.81 11.72
C SER A 212 -3.98 -9.71 10.53
N ASN A 213 -4.19 -9.22 9.31
CA ASN A 213 -3.92 -9.98 8.10
C ASN A 213 -2.43 -10.29 7.95
N THR A 214 -1.54 -9.38 8.36
CA THR A 214 -0.09 -9.64 8.34
C THR A 214 0.29 -10.78 9.28
N VAL A 215 -0.25 -10.81 10.50
CA VAL A 215 -0.02 -11.89 11.48
C VAL A 215 -0.59 -13.21 10.97
N GLU A 216 -1.81 -13.19 10.43
CA GLU A 216 -2.45 -14.38 9.86
C GLU A 216 -1.62 -14.99 8.73
N TRP A 217 -1.18 -14.16 7.77
CA TRP A 217 -0.31 -14.61 6.69
C TRP A 217 1.06 -15.09 7.17
N ALA A 218 1.68 -14.40 8.12
CA ALA A 218 2.94 -14.83 8.70
C ALA A 218 2.82 -16.23 9.32
N MET A 219 1.77 -16.46 10.11
CA MET A 219 1.51 -17.76 10.73
C MET A 219 1.16 -18.83 9.69
N ALA A 220 0.34 -18.51 8.69
CA ALA A 220 0.00 -19.45 7.62
C ALA A 220 1.24 -19.91 6.84
N GLU A 221 2.18 -19.00 6.57
CA GLU A 221 3.44 -19.33 5.88
C GLU A 221 4.42 -20.09 6.80
N LEU A 222 4.48 -19.77 8.09
CA LEU A 222 5.26 -20.54 9.08
C LEU A 222 4.75 -21.98 9.22
N LEU A 223 3.43 -22.17 9.34
CA LEU A 223 2.81 -23.49 9.48
C LEU A 223 2.99 -24.36 8.22
N LYS A 224 3.10 -23.74 7.04
CA LYS A 224 3.43 -24.43 5.78
C LYS A 224 4.92 -24.78 5.64
N ASN A 225 5.80 -24.16 6.42
CA ASN A 225 7.24 -24.34 6.34
C ASN A 225 7.83 -24.72 7.73
N PRO A 226 7.69 -25.99 8.17
CA PRO A 226 8.06 -26.42 9.52
C PRO A 226 9.50 -26.08 9.92
N HIS A 227 10.47 -26.23 9.00
CA HIS A 227 11.86 -25.86 9.23
C HIS A 227 12.06 -24.36 9.56
N THR A 228 11.29 -23.48 8.92
CA THR A 228 11.33 -22.03 9.21
C THR A 228 10.75 -21.74 10.59
N LEU A 229 9.67 -22.43 10.97
CA LEU A 229 9.07 -22.31 12.29
C LEU A 229 10.02 -22.81 13.40
N GLU A 230 10.63 -23.98 13.21
CA GLU A 230 11.61 -24.54 14.16
C GLU A 230 12.79 -23.58 14.36
N LYS A 231 13.35 -23.05 13.26
CA LYS A 231 14.45 -22.08 13.34
C LYS A 231 14.06 -20.77 14.04
N ALA A 232 12.81 -20.31 13.89
CA ALA A 232 12.31 -19.15 14.63
C ALA A 232 12.18 -19.45 16.14
N GLN A 233 11.71 -20.64 16.50
CA GLN A 233 11.61 -21.09 17.89
C GLN A 233 13.00 -21.26 18.53
N GLU A 234 13.99 -21.75 17.78
CA GLU A 234 15.38 -21.85 18.21
C GLU A 234 15.99 -20.48 18.50
N GLU A 235 15.80 -19.49 17.61
CA GLU A 235 16.26 -18.12 17.83
C GLU A 235 15.64 -17.54 19.12
N LEU A 236 14.32 -17.68 19.29
CA LEU A 236 13.62 -17.23 20.51
C LEU A 236 14.17 -17.91 21.77
N ALA A 237 14.39 -19.22 21.72
CA ALA A 237 14.92 -19.98 22.85
C ALA A 237 16.36 -19.58 23.22
N GLN A 238 17.20 -19.26 22.23
CA GLN A 238 18.59 -18.86 22.45
C GLN A 238 18.71 -17.42 22.95
N VAL A 239 17.93 -16.49 22.40
CA VAL A 239 18.09 -15.05 22.69
C VAL A 239 17.30 -14.63 23.93
N ILE A 240 16.07 -15.13 24.09
CA ILE A 240 15.16 -14.73 25.18
C ILE A 240 15.20 -15.76 26.32
N GLY A 241 15.20 -17.04 25.95
CA GLY A 241 15.03 -18.16 26.88
C GLY A 241 13.58 -18.65 26.90
N ARG A 242 13.42 -19.97 27.04
CA ARG A 242 12.10 -20.61 27.04
C ARG A 242 11.23 -20.13 28.21
N GLY A 243 9.98 -19.77 27.93
CA GLY A 243 8.98 -19.40 28.94
C GLY A 243 9.14 -18.00 29.53
N LYS A 244 10.06 -17.17 29.02
CA LYS A 244 10.16 -15.77 29.43
C LYS A 244 9.25 -14.89 28.58
N ILE A 245 8.72 -13.84 29.22
CA ILE A 245 7.94 -12.80 28.55
C ILE A 245 8.89 -11.99 27.66
N ILE A 246 8.46 -11.71 26.43
CA ILE A 246 9.22 -10.94 25.45
C ILE A 246 8.99 -9.46 25.71
N ASP A 247 10.06 -8.68 25.87
CA ASP A 247 9.98 -7.21 25.85
C ASP A 247 10.14 -6.67 24.42
N GLU A 248 9.55 -5.52 24.13
CA GLU A 248 9.68 -4.87 22.81
C GLU A 248 11.15 -4.56 22.45
N ALA A 249 12.00 -4.26 23.43
CA ALA A 249 13.43 -4.05 23.22
C ALA A 249 14.17 -5.31 22.78
N ASP A 250 13.64 -6.50 23.11
CA ASP A 250 14.24 -7.76 22.71
C ASP A 250 14.02 -8.09 21.22
N VAL A 251 12.98 -7.52 20.59
CA VAL A 251 12.71 -7.69 19.15
C VAL A 251 13.90 -7.26 18.29
N ALA A 252 14.67 -6.26 18.75
CA ALA A 252 15.89 -5.82 18.08
C ALA A 252 16.96 -6.93 17.99
N LYS A 253 16.94 -7.89 18.93
CA LYS A 253 17.89 -9.00 19.06
C LYS A 253 17.44 -10.27 18.30
N LEU A 254 16.30 -10.23 17.60
CA LEU A 254 15.71 -11.37 16.87
C LEU A 254 15.82 -11.18 15.34
N PRO A 255 17.02 -11.30 14.74
CA PRO A 255 17.22 -11.01 13.32
C PRO A 255 16.43 -11.95 12.39
N TYR A 256 16.30 -13.24 12.71
CA TYR A 256 15.57 -14.21 11.90
C TYR A 256 14.06 -13.96 11.94
N LEU A 257 13.50 -13.65 13.11
CA LEU A 257 12.11 -13.20 13.22
C LEU A 257 11.85 -11.94 12.38
N ARG A 258 12.78 -10.98 12.38
CA ARG A 258 12.69 -9.80 11.51
C ARG A 258 12.75 -10.16 10.02
N CYS A 259 13.53 -11.18 9.64
CA CYS A 259 13.52 -11.71 8.28
C CYS A 259 12.17 -12.33 7.91
N ILE A 260 11.56 -13.10 8.82
CA ILE A 260 10.22 -13.68 8.61
C ILE A 260 9.20 -12.56 8.36
N VAL A 261 9.18 -11.52 9.19
CA VAL A 261 8.27 -10.37 9.02
C VAL A 261 8.50 -9.68 7.67
N LYS A 262 9.76 -9.39 7.31
CA LYS A 262 10.10 -8.79 6.00
C LYS A 262 9.65 -9.67 4.83
N GLU A 263 9.87 -10.97 4.95
CA GLU A 263 9.50 -11.92 3.91
C GLU A 263 7.98 -12.00 3.76
N THR A 264 7.22 -12.05 4.86
CA THR A 264 5.76 -11.95 4.86
C THR A 264 5.29 -10.71 4.08
N PHE A 265 5.86 -9.53 4.35
CA PHE A 265 5.53 -8.33 3.59
C PHE A 265 5.92 -8.42 2.10
N ARG A 266 7.02 -9.11 1.78
CA ARG A 266 7.46 -9.33 0.40
C ARG A 266 6.48 -10.21 -0.37
N ILE A 267 6.02 -11.31 0.23
CA ILE A 267 5.15 -12.30 -0.43
C ILE A 267 3.65 -11.98 -0.33
N ARG A 268 3.23 -11.28 0.73
CA ARG A 268 1.84 -10.89 1.01
C ARG A 268 1.75 -9.39 1.35
N PRO A 269 1.98 -8.49 0.37
CA PRO A 269 1.83 -7.06 0.62
C PRO A 269 0.34 -6.72 0.86
N GLN A 270 0.02 -6.24 2.06
CA GLN A 270 -1.36 -5.91 2.46
C GLN A 270 -1.97 -4.75 1.63
N ALA A 271 -1.11 -3.89 1.09
CA ALA A 271 -1.50 -2.81 0.17
C ALA A 271 -0.77 -2.98 -1.18
N PRO A 272 -1.28 -3.85 -2.09
CA PRO A 272 -0.62 -4.12 -3.38
C PRO A 272 -0.40 -2.89 -4.26
N PHE A 273 -1.18 -1.82 -4.10
CA PHE A 273 -1.05 -0.57 -4.86
C PHE A 273 -0.62 0.65 -4.05
N LEU A 274 -0.32 0.47 -2.75
CA LEU A 274 -0.32 1.56 -1.76
C LEU A 274 -1.63 2.37 -1.82
N VAL A 275 -1.64 3.54 -1.20
CA VAL A 275 -2.72 4.51 -1.37
C VAL A 275 -2.48 5.26 -2.69
N PRO A 276 -3.45 5.29 -3.63
CA PRO A 276 -3.31 5.98 -4.91
C PRO A 276 -2.94 7.46 -4.77
N HIS A 277 -1.93 7.89 -5.52
CA HIS A 277 -1.53 9.30 -5.62
C HIS A 277 -2.20 9.95 -6.83
N LYS A 278 -2.20 11.28 -6.87
CA LYS A 278 -2.69 12.07 -8.01
C LYS A 278 -1.67 13.16 -8.36
N ALA A 279 -1.34 13.28 -9.64
CA ALA A 279 -0.45 14.33 -10.13
C ALA A 279 -1.12 15.71 -9.97
N VAL A 280 -0.47 16.62 -9.24
CA VAL A 280 -0.95 17.99 -8.99
C VAL A 280 -0.79 18.86 -10.23
N GLU A 281 0.22 18.55 -11.06
CA GLU A 281 0.57 19.26 -12.29
C GLU A 281 1.10 18.27 -13.34
N GLY A 282 1.40 18.76 -14.54
CA GLY A 282 2.04 17.95 -15.57
C GLY A 282 3.53 17.79 -15.30
N VAL A 283 4.02 16.56 -15.15
CA VAL A 283 5.40 16.26 -14.72
C VAL A 283 6.11 15.35 -15.73
N ASP A 284 7.40 15.57 -15.93
CA ASP A 284 8.27 14.66 -16.70
C ASP A 284 8.92 13.62 -15.78
N ILE A 285 8.70 12.34 -16.11
CA ILE A 285 9.32 11.21 -15.41
C ILE A 285 10.06 10.38 -16.43
N CYS A 286 11.40 10.41 -16.35
CA CYS A 286 12.28 9.61 -17.20
C CYS A 286 11.97 9.74 -18.71
N GLY A 287 11.60 10.94 -19.17
CA GLY A 287 11.28 11.22 -20.56
C GLY A 287 9.82 10.97 -20.95
N TYR A 288 8.96 10.59 -19.99
CA TYR A 288 7.51 10.47 -20.17
C TYR A 288 6.78 11.62 -19.49
N ILE A 289 5.80 12.22 -20.18
CA ILE A 289 4.89 13.17 -19.53
C ILE A 289 3.80 12.40 -18.79
N ILE A 290 3.62 12.74 -17.51
CA ILE A 290 2.44 12.42 -16.71
C ILE A 290 1.58 13.69 -16.64
N PRO A 291 0.39 13.72 -17.28
CA PRO A 291 -0.50 14.88 -17.22
C PRO A 291 -1.02 15.15 -15.81
N LYS A 292 -1.43 16.41 -15.57
CA LYS A 292 -2.17 16.79 -14.37
C LYS A 292 -3.41 15.92 -14.16
N ASP A 293 -3.76 15.68 -12.89
CA ASP A 293 -4.90 14.87 -12.43
C ASP A 293 -4.82 13.37 -12.79
N THR A 294 -3.67 12.92 -13.30
CA THR A 294 -3.42 11.49 -13.52
C THR A 294 -3.30 10.76 -12.18
N GLN A 295 -4.06 9.68 -12.02
CA GLN A 295 -3.93 8.76 -10.90
C GLN A 295 -2.62 7.97 -11.03
N VAL A 296 -1.89 7.80 -9.95
CA VAL A 296 -0.67 7.00 -9.91
C VAL A 296 -0.86 5.82 -8.95
N LEU A 297 -0.71 4.62 -9.48
CA LEU A 297 -0.75 3.36 -8.73
C LEU A 297 0.67 2.78 -8.64
N VAL A 298 1.15 2.54 -7.43
CA VAL A 298 2.46 1.90 -7.21
C VAL A 298 2.22 0.43 -6.91
N ASN A 299 2.44 -0.43 -7.91
CA ASN A 299 2.22 -1.87 -7.82
C ASN A 299 3.35 -2.54 -7.02
N VAL A 300 3.22 -2.50 -5.69
CA VAL A 300 4.15 -3.13 -4.74
C VAL A 300 4.26 -4.62 -4.97
N TRP A 301 3.15 -5.29 -5.33
CA TRP A 301 3.17 -6.72 -5.67
C TRP A 301 4.15 -7.03 -6.81
N ALA A 302 4.13 -6.22 -7.88
CA ALA A 302 5.10 -6.36 -8.97
C ALA A 302 6.55 -6.13 -8.49
N ILE A 303 6.75 -5.11 -7.66
CA ILE A 303 8.07 -4.75 -7.12
C ILE A 303 8.64 -5.88 -6.26
N THR A 304 7.85 -6.46 -5.35
CA THR A 304 8.33 -7.44 -4.36
C THR A 304 8.45 -8.87 -4.91
N LEU A 305 7.63 -9.26 -5.89
CA LEU A 305 7.57 -10.63 -6.39
C LEU A 305 8.20 -10.84 -7.77
N VAL A 306 8.19 -9.82 -8.64
CA VAL A 306 8.67 -9.97 -10.04
C VAL A 306 10.03 -9.33 -10.26
N PHE A 307 10.25 -8.11 -9.76
CA PHE A 307 11.52 -7.39 -9.98
C PHE A 307 12.49 -7.43 -8.78
N GLY A 308 12.01 -7.85 -7.61
CA GLY A 308 12.79 -7.96 -6.37
C GLY A 308 13.76 -9.15 -6.29
N LYS A 309 13.79 -10.04 -7.29
CA LYS A 309 14.76 -11.15 -7.36
C LYS A 309 16.14 -10.75 -7.90
N THR A 310 16.38 -9.46 -8.14
CA THR A 310 17.59 -8.93 -8.79
C THR A 310 18.51 -8.17 -7.83
N LEU A 311 18.47 -8.47 -6.53
CA LEU A 311 19.38 -7.93 -5.52
C LEU A 311 19.90 -9.06 -4.62
#